data_AF-A0A3B8HMN9-F1
#
_entry.id   AF-A0A3B8HMN9-F1
#
_cell.length_a   1.000
_cell.length_b   1.000
_cell.length_c   1.000
_cell.angle_alpha   90.00
_cell.angle_beta   90.00
_cell.angle_gamma   90.00
#
_symmetry.space_group_name_H-M   'P 1'
#
loop_
_entity.id
_entity.type
_entity.pdbx_description
1 polymer ?
#
loop_
_entity_poly.entity_id
_entity_poly.type
_entity_poly.pdbx_seq_one_letter_code
_entity_poly.pdbx_strand_id
1 'polypeptide(L)'
;ETVKRMIQSFDQVIGQSFTWQGLKWRVEAFRTGQSFGEVVLFHSLLYRVEQVFLIHRETGLLLQHVVAESAMAQEPDMVSAMLTAIQDFIHDSFRTETEDTLDAVRMGDLTLWIEQGPLAVLAGVIHGNPPERLRLSFAEALESIHLEQHQVLETFKGDAAPFEAVRHYLESCLWAQYKPGKKKISPLTLGIFGALAVVLGLWTLHVVQSNLRWVAYVRKLSAEPGIVIIETGKRDGLRFISGLRDPLAKDPADLLKETRIDPQNVIFRWEPYYALNDRFILARARQLLNPPESVSLQFEDGVLTVEGSAPHQWLREFRGRLPAIPGIAQYREKNLVDRDLEELSAAKERLEKAVLRFETSTTRLLPDQSGAVGDLAEQTRRFQLLAKVVGIGFRMEVVGHADASGQETENIKLSQKRADEIRALLVSKGIDRALLHAVGAGSSQPVRQELSDQDRGFNRSVSFKLRLREPIEPKS
;
A
#
# COMPACT_ATOMS: atom_id res chain seq x y z
N GLU A 1 -61.51 -22.55 -16.05
CA GLU A 1 -61.05 -21.19 -16.44
C GLU A 1 -60.84 -20.22 -15.27
N THR A 2 -61.61 -20.32 -14.19
CA THR A 2 -61.54 -19.48 -12.98
C THR A 2 -60.13 -19.34 -12.38
N VAL A 3 -59.37 -20.44 -12.27
CA VAL A 3 -57.99 -20.42 -11.77
C VAL A 3 -57.06 -19.59 -12.67
N LYS A 4 -57.25 -19.64 -13.99
CA LYS A 4 -56.42 -18.91 -14.96
C LYS A 4 -56.70 -17.40 -14.90
N ARG A 5 -57.96 -17.00 -14.68
CA ARG A 5 -58.35 -15.61 -14.45
C ARG A 5 -57.80 -15.06 -13.13
N MET A 6 -57.79 -15.87 -12.07
CA MET A 6 -57.24 -15.49 -10.77
C MET A 6 -55.72 -15.33 -10.81
N ILE A 7 -55.01 -16.21 -11.52
CA ILE A 7 -53.54 -16.09 -11.70
C ILE A 7 -53.19 -14.80 -12.47
N GLN A 8 -53.98 -14.45 -13.49
CA GLN A 8 -53.75 -13.22 -14.27
C GLN A 8 -53.99 -11.94 -13.45
N SER A 9 -54.97 -11.92 -12.54
CA SER A 9 -55.19 -10.77 -11.65
C SER A 9 -54.06 -10.62 -10.62
N PHE A 10 -53.50 -11.71 -10.11
CA PHE A 10 -52.35 -11.68 -9.19
C PHE A 10 -51.09 -11.09 -9.82
N ASP A 11 -50.72 -11.52 -11.02
CA ASP A 11 -49.56 -10.99 -11.74
C ASP A 11 -49.67 -9.47 -11.98
N GLN A 12 -50.89 -9.00 -12.24
CA GLN A 12 -51.19 -7.59 -12.46
C GLN A 12 -51.00 -6.74 -11.20
N VAL A 13 -51.49 -7.25 -10.06
CA VAL A 13 -51.35 -6.59 -8.75
C VAL A 13 -49.89 -6.52 -8.32
N ILE A 14 -49.12 -7.59 -8.52
CA ILE A 14 -47.69 -7.62 -8.19
C ILE A 14 -46.90 -6.65 -9.08
N GLY A 15 -47.17 -6.64 -10.39
CA GLY A 15 -46.48 -5.76 -11.34
C GLY A 15 -46.64 -4.27 -11.04
N GLN A 16 -47.77 -3.87 -10.45
CA GLN A 16 -48.04 -2.48 -10.08
C GLN A 16 -47.64 -2.12 -8.64
N SER A 17 -47.35 -3.11 -7.79
CA SER A 17 -47.08 -2.89 -6.35
C SER A 17 -45.86 -2.00 -6.06
N PHE A 18 -44.89 -1.94 -6.97
CA PHE A 18 -43.63 -1.18 -6.80
C PHE A 18 -43.49 -0.01 -7.77
N THR A 19 -44.59 0.43 -8.40
CA THR A 19 -44.60 1.61 -9.27
C THR A 19 -45.09 2.84 -8.49
N TRP A 20 -44.70 4.03 -8.94
CA TRP A 20 -45.25 5.29 -8.42
C TRP A 20 -46.78 5.36 -8.52
N GLN A 21 -47.37 4.71 -9.52
CA GLN A 21 -48.82 4.59 -9.66
C GLN A 21 -49.43 3.66 -8.60
N GLY A 22 -48.78 2.54 -8.29
CA GLY A 22 -49.21 1.63 -7.22
C GLY A 22 -49.26 2.29 -5.84
N LEU A 23 -48.32 3.18 -5.52
CA LEU A 23 -48.36 3.95 -4.26
C LEU A 23 -49.59 4.87 -4.20
N LYS A 24 -49.95 5.53 -5.30
CA LYS A 24 -51.14 6.39 -5.37
C LYS A 24 -52.42 5.58 -5.17
N TRP A 25 -52.53 4.42 -5.82
CA TRP A 25 -53.68 3.52 -5.68
C TRP A 25 -53.82 2.90 -4.29
N ARG A 26 -52.72 2.73 -3.53
CA ARG A 26 -52.81 2.31 -2.12
C ARG A 26 -53.46 3.37 -1.23
N VAL A 27 -53.16 4.64 -1.46
CA VAL A 27 -53.80 5.75 -0.74
C VAL A 27 -55.30 5.80 -1.08
N GLU A 28 -55.65 5.56 -2.34
CA GLU A 28 -57.03 5.47 -2.79
C GLU A 28 -57.77 4.30 -2.13
N ALA A 29 -57.19 3.09 -2.13
CA ALA A 29 -57.74 1.90 -1.46
C ALA A 29 -58.00 2.14 0.03
N PHE A 30 -57.07 2.82 0.71
CA PHE A 30 -57.24 3.19 2.11
C PHE A 30 -58.40 4.19 2.33
N ARG A 31 -58.64 5.09 1.37
CA ARG A 31 -59.71 6.10 1.45
C ARG A 31 -61.08 5.51 1.07
N THR A 32 -61.13 4.56 0.15
CA THR A 32 -62.38 3.96 -0.35
C THR A 32 -62.80 2.70 0.41
N GLY A 33 -61.94 2.15 1.28
CA GLY A 33 -62.22 0.93 2.04
C GLY A 33 -62.16 -0.36 1.20
N GLN A 34 -61.73 -0.26 -0.06
CA GLN A 34 -61.55 -1.39 -0.98
C GLN A 34 -60.17 -2.03 -0.79
N SER A 35 -60.02 -3.30 -1.19
CA SER A 35 -58.70 -3.92 -1.19
C SER A 35 -57.79 -3.30 -2.24
N PHE A 36 -56.47 -3.27 -1.99
CA PHE A 36 -55.52 -2.79 -3.00
C PHE A 36 -55.63 -3.55 -4.33
N GLY A 37 -55.97 -4.85 -4.27
CA GLY A 37 -56.23 -5.65 -5.46
C GLY A 37 -57.44 -5.16 -6.25
N GLU A 38 -58.54 -4.83 -5.56
CA GLU A 38 -59.75 -4.27 -6.20
C GLU A 38 -59.48 -2.94 -6.89
N VAL A 39 -58.77 -2.02 -6.24
CA VAL A 39 -58.45 -0.72 -6.84
C VAL A 39 -57.55 -0.88 -8.08
N VAL A 40 -56.57 -1.78 -8.03
CA VAL A 40 -55.71 -2.06 -9.19
C VAL A 40 -56.50 -2.71 -10.33
N LEU A 41 -57.43 -3.62 -10.02
CA LEU A 41 -58.28 -4.27 -11.02
C LEU A 41 -59.26 -3.28 -11.66
N PHE A 42 -59.85 -2.37 -10.87
CA PHE A 42 -60.74 -1.33 -11.36
C PHE A 42 -60.03 -0.40 -12.35
N HIS A 43 -58.88 0.16 -11.97
CA HIS A 43 -58.10 1.07 -12.83
C HIS A 43 -57.46 0.39 -14.05
N SER A 44 -57.49 -0.95 -14.10
CA SER A 44 -56.92 -1.72 -15.20
C SER A 44 -57.95 -2.47 -16.05
N LEU A 45 -59.24 -2.34 -15.73
CA LEU A 45 -60.34 -2.90 -16.53
C LEU A 45 -60.47 -2.12 -17.86
N LEU A 46 -60.55 -2.85 -18.98
CA LEU A 46 -60.81 -2.27 -20.31
C LEU A 46 -62.30 -2.30 -20.63
N TYR A 47 -62.93 -3.45 -20.41
CA TYR A 47 -64.37 -3.61 -20.46
C TYR A 47 -64.80 -4.81 -19.61
N ARG A 48 -66.07 -4.80 -19.19
CA ARG A 48 -66.74 -5.93 -18.54
C ARG A 48 -68.22 -5.96 -18.89
N VAL A 49 -68.73 -7.13 -19.22
CA VAL A 49 -70.17 -7.38 -19.32
C VAL A 49 -70.70 -7.61 -17.90
N GLU A 50 -71.56 -6.71 -17.43
CA GLU A 50 -72.08 -6.75 -16.06
C GLU A 50 -73.35 -7.59 -15.96
N GLN A 51 -74.23 -7.48 -16.96
CA GLN A 51 -75.52 -8.19 -16.99
C GLN A 51 -75.88 -8.56 -18.42
N VAL A 52 -76.54 -9.71 -18.60
CA VAL A 52 -77.07 -10.16 -19.90
C VAL A 52 -78.52 -10.58 -19.71
N PHE A 53 -79.40 -10.07 -20.57
CA PHE A 53 -80.84 -10.28 -20.57
C PHE A 53 -81.24 -10.96 -21.88
N LEU A 54 -82.05 -12.01 -21.78
CA LEU A 54 -82.72 -12.64 -22.89
C LEU A 54 -84.20 -12.25 -22.82
N ILE A 55 -84.72 -11.63 -23.88
CA ILE A 55 -86.06 -11.04 -23.93
C ILE A 55 -86.79 -11.62 -25.14
N HIS A 56 -88.08 -11.92 -25.00
CA HIS A 56 -88.90 -12.39 -26.12
C HIS A 56 -89.23 -11.24 -27.08
N ARG A 57 -89.00 -11.43 -28.38
CA ARG A 57 -89.07 -10.33 -29.38
C ARG A 57 -90.48 -9.75 -29.52
N GLU A 58 -91.51 -10.59 -29.56
CA GLU A 58 -92.88 -10.12 -29.81
C GLU A 58 -93.58 -9.56 -28.57
N THR A 59 -93.25 -10.08 -27.39
CA THR A 59 -93.96 -9.73 -26.14
C THR A 59 -93.18 -8.78 -25.24
N GLY A 60 -91.88 -8.59 -25.48
CA GLY A 60 -91.00 -7.76 -24.63
C GLY A 60 -90.80 -8.32 -23.21
N LEU A 61 -91.20 -9.57 -22.95
CA LEU A 61 -91.09 -10.20 -21.64
C LEU A 61 -89.70 -10.81 -21.46
N LEU A 62 -89.17 -10.72 -20.24
CA LEU A 62 -87.91 -11.32 -19.87
C LEU A 62 -88.03 -12.84 -19.86
N LEU A 63 -87.13 -13.50 -20.59
CA LEU A 63 -87.01 -14.95 -20.64
C LEU A 63 -85.97 -15.45 -19.62
N GLN A 64 -84.81 -14.79 -19.55
CA GLN A 64 -83.76 -15.14 -18.60
C GLN A 64 -82.76 -13.99 -18.37
N HIS A 65 -82.09 -13.95 -17.23
CA HIS A 65 -81.11 -12.94 -16.85
C HIS A 65 -79.92 -13.53 -16.08
N VAL A 66 -78.72 -13.01 -16.35
CA VAL A 66 -77.50 -13.37 -15.61
C VAL A 66 -76.72 -12.11 -15.23
N VAL A 67 -76.20 -12.09 -13.99
CA VAL A 67 -75.40 -11.00 -13.41
C VAL A 67 -73.98 -11.49 -13.11
N ALA A 68 -72.97 -10.67 -13.42
CA ALA A 68 -71.60 -10.92 -13.00
C ALA A 68 -71.44 -10.80 -11.47
N GLU A 69 -70.66 -11.68 -10.84
CA GLU A 69 -70.49 -11.78 -9.38
C GLU A 69 -70.14 -10.46 -8.66
N SER A 70 -69.55 -9.50 -9.38
CA SER A 70 -69.09 -8.20 -8.85
C SER A 70 -69.99 -7.00 -9.22
N ALA A 71 -71.13 -7.22 -9.88
CA ALA A 71 -72.02 -6.16 -10.35
C ALA A 71 -73.25 -5.99 -9.44
N MET A 72 -73.73 -4.76 -9.30
CA MET A 72 -75.03 -4.52 -8.66
C MET A 72 -76.14 -4.98 -9.60
N ALA A 73 -76.94 -5.96 -9.17
CA ALA A 73 -78.09 -6.43 -9.94
C ALA A 73 -79.13 -5.31 -10.05
N GLN A 74 -79.56 -5.00 -11.27
CA GLN A 74 -80.74 -4.16 -11.52
C GLN A 74 -81.96 -5.08 -11.61
N GLU A 75 -83.15 -4.58 -11.26
CA GLU A 75 -84.36 -5.39 -11.35
C GLU A 75 -84.64 -5.77 -12.82
N PRO A 76 -84.66 -7.07 -13.16
CA PRO A 76 -84.65 -7.51 -14.56
C PRO A 76 -85.88 -7.09 -15.35
N ASP A 77 -87.05 -7.09 -14.71
CA ASP A 77 -88.32 -6.72 -15.34
C ASP A 77 -88.39 -5.24 -15.72
N MET A 78 -87.74 -4.37 -14.94
CA MET A 78 -87.67 -2.93 -15.26
C MET A 78 -86.85 -2.69 -16.52
N VAL A 79 -85.76 -3.43 -16.71
CA VAL A 79 -84.91 -3.29 -17.90
C VAL A 79 -85.64 -3.80 -19.14
N SER A 80 -86.31 -4.95 -19.05
CA SER A 80 -87.13 -5.48 -20.15
C SER A 80 -88.24 -4.51 -20.58
N ALA A 81 -88.94 -3.92 -19.60
CA ALA A 81 -89.99 -2.92 -19.86
C ALA A 81 -89.41 -1.64 -20.48
N MET A 82 -88.26 -1.16 -19.98
CA MET A 82 -87.57 0.00 -20.54
C MET A 82 -87.14 -0.24 -21.99
N LEU A 83 -86.58 -1.42 -22.30
CA LEU A 83 -86.13 -1.74 -23.65
C LEU A 83 -87.27 -1.84 -24.64
N THR A 84 -88.36 -2.48 -24.23
CA THR A 84 -89.59 -2.56 -25.03
C THR A 84 -90.12 -1.15 -25.32
N ALA A 85 -90.24 -0.30 -24.28
CA ALA A 85 -90.73 1.06 -24.44
C ALA A 85 -89.81 1.95 -25.31
N ILE A 86 -88.49 1.78 -25.22
CA ILE A 86 -87.52 2.50 -26.06
C ILE A 86 -87.65 2.03 -27.52
N GLN A 87 -87.78 0.71 -27.75
CA GLN A 87 -87.96 0.16 -29.08
C GLN A 87 -89.26 0.66 -29.73
N ASP A 88 -90.37 0.61 -29.00
CA ASP A 88 -91.66 1.14 -29.44
C ASP A 88 -91.56 2.63 -29.78
N PHE A 89 -90.93 3.42 -28.91
CA PHE A 89 -90.74 4.85 -29.12
C PHE A 89 -89.91 5.16 -30.38
N ILE A 90 -88.84 4.39 -30.63
CA ILE A 90 -87.99 4.60 -31.80
C ILE A 90 -88.73 4.20 -33.07
N HIS A 91 -89.44 3.08 -33.06
CA HIS A 91 -90.23 2.63 -34.20
C HIS A 91 -91.29 3.67 -34.58
N ASP A 92 -91.99 4.23 -33.58
CA ASP A 92 -92.99 5.28 -33.78
C ASP A 92 -92.38 6.62 -34.24
N SER A 93 -91.21 6.99 -33.71
CA SER A 93 -90.60 8.31 -33.94
C SER A 93 -89.85 8.42 -35.27
N PHE A 94 -89.23 7.35 -35.75
CA PHE A 94 -88.29 7.41 -36.88
C PHE A 94 -88.82 6.85 -38.21
N ARG A 95 -90.03 6.26 -38.26
CA ARG A 95 -90.73 5.80 -39.48
C ARG A 95 -89.78 5.26 -40.56
N THR A 96 -88.99 4.26 -40.22
CA THR A 96 -88.09 3.58 -41.15
C THR A 96 -88.87 2.52 -41.96
N GLU A 97 -88.69 2.51 -43.28
CA GLU A 97 -89.30 1.48 -44.17
C GLU A 97 -88.52 0.15 -44.15
N THR A 98 -87.39 0.09 -43.45
CA THR A 98 -86.60 -1.10 -43.14
C THR A 98 -86.71 -1.43 -41.65
N GLU A 99 -86.61 -2.72 -41.27
CA GLU A 99 -86.52 -3.20 -39.87
C GLU A 99 -85.23 -2.71 -39.19
N ASP A 100 -84.99 -1.40 -39.15
CA ASP A 100 -83.83 -0.81 -38.50
C ASP A 100 -84.04 -0.89 -36.99
N THR A 101 -83.21 -1.72 -36.37
CA THR A 101 -83.29 -2.02 -34.95
C THR A 101 -82.27 -1.25 -34.14
N LEU A 102 -82.54 -1.11 -32.84
CA LEU A 102 -81.62 -0.52 -31.90
C LEU A 102 -80.48 -1.49 -31.60
N ASP A 103 -79.27 -1.18 -32.06
CA ASP A 103 -78.08 -2.05 -31.86
C ASP A 103 -77.34 -1.75 -30.55
N ALA A 104 -77.34 -0.49 -30.10
CA ALA A 104 -76.67 -0.09 -28.87
C ALA A 104 -77.19 1.24 -28.31
N VAL A 105 -77.25 1.33 -26.97
CA VAL A 105 -77.51 2.57 -26.23
C VAL A 105 -76.31 2.86 -25.34
N ARG A 106 -75.73 4.06 -25.45
CA ARG A 106 -74.56 4.45 -24.66
C ARG A 106 -74.89 5.58 -23.68
N MET A 107 -74.56 5.36 -22.41
CA MET A 107 -74.72 6.33 -21.32
C MET A 107 -73.44 6.41 -20.49
N GLY A 108 -72.58 7.39 -20.79
CA GLY A 108 -71.29 7.55 -20.14
C GLY A 108 -70.35 6.36 -20.43
N ASP A 109 -69.95 5.67 -19.35
CA ASP A 109 -69.09 4.46 -19.40
C ASP A 109 -69.89 3.15 -19.47
N LEU A 110 -71.23 3.23 -19.43
CA LEU A 110 -72.12 2.10 -19.64
C LEU A 110 -72.63 2.09 -21.08
N THR A 111 -72.49 0.95 -21.74
CA THR A 111 -73.01 0.68 -23.07
C THR A 111 -73.90 -0.54 -22.99
N LEU A 112 -75.17 -0.36 -23.31
CA LEU A 112 -76.09 -1.45 -23.53
C LEU A 112 -75.99 -1.88 -25.00
N TRP A 113 -75.65 -3.13 -25.24
CA TRP A 113 -75.69 -3.74 -26.56
C TRP A 113 -76.91 -4.61 -26.71
N ILE A 114 -77.49 -4.62 -27.91
CA ILE A 114 -78.71 -5.35 -28.21
C ILE A 114 -78.43 -6.12 -29.51
N GLU A 115 -78.50 -7.44 -29.43
CA GLU A 115 -78.41 -8.34 -30.59
C GLU A 115 -79.77 -8.98 -30.80
N GLN A 116 -80.26 -8.97 -32.04
CA GLN A 116 -81.60 -9.43 -32.38
C GLN A 116 -81.58 -10.76 -33.12
N GLY A 117 -82.43 -11.68 -32.68
CA GLY A 117 -82.74 -12.92 -33.37
C GLY A 117 -84.19 -12.93 -33.85
N PRO A 118 -84.63 -14.00 -34.53
CA PRO A 118 -85.97 -14.08 -35.09
C PRO A 118 -87.07 -14.04 -34.02
N LEU A 119 -86.86 -14.68 -32.86
CA LEU A 119 -87.88 -14.82 -31.79
C LEU A 119 -87.44 -14.23 -30.43
N ALA A 120 -86.15 -13.99 -30.23
CA ALA A 120 -85.62 -13.43 -28.99
C ALA A 120 -84.56 -12.35 -29.25
N VAL A 121 -84.41 -11.46 -28.28
CA VAL A 121 -83.44 -10.37 -28.24
C VAL A 121 -82.49 -10.60 -27.07
N LEU A 122 -81.19 -10.46 -27.32
CA LEU A 122 -80.15 -10.54 -26.30
C LEU A 122 -79.62 -9.15 -26.01
N ALA A 123 -79.80 -8.66 -24.79
CA ALA A 123 -79.31 -7.36 -24.36
C ALA A 123 -78.21 -7.51 -23.30
N GLY A 124 -77.03 -6.93 -23.51
CA GLY A 124 -75.94 -6.95 -22.54
C GLY A 124 -75.56 -5.56 -22.07
N VAL A 125 -75.49 -5.36 -20.75
CA VAL A 125 -75.00 -4.14 -20.12
C VAL A 125 -73.50 -4.25 -19.93
N ILE A 126 -72.74 -3.37 -20.58
CA ILE A 126 -71.29 -3.42 -20.65
C ILE A 126 -70.71 -2.15 -20.07
N HIS A 127 -69.79 -2.29 -19.11
CA HIS A 127 -69.00 -1.18 -18.59
C HIS A 127 -67.67 -1.11 -19.33
N GLY A 128 -67.33 0.06 -19.90
CA GLY A 128 -66.11 0.29 -20.67
C GLY A 128 -66.30 0.24 -22.19
N ASN A 129 -65.22 0.02 -22.94
CA ASN A 129 -65.25 -0.01 -24.41
C ASN A 129 -65.03 -1.44 -24.94
N PRO A 130 -66.09 -2.22 -25.19
CA PRO A 130 -65.98 -3.60 -25.66
C PRO A 130 -65.41 -3.71 -27.09
N PRO A 131 -64.62 -4.75 -27.39
CA PRO A 131 -64.17 -5.04 -28.75
C PRO A 131 -65.30 -5.66 -29.59
N GLU A 132 -65.27 -5.44 -30.90
CA GLU A 132 -66.24 -6.02 -31.86
C GLU A 132 -66.40 -7.55 -31.75
N ARG A 133 -65.33 -8.26 -31.36
CA ARG A 133 -65.39 -9.72 -31.16
C ARG A 133 -66.43 -10.14 -30.11
N LEU A 134 -66.73 -9.28 -29.14
CA LEU A 134 -67.74 -9.57 -28.12
C LEU A 134 -69.15 -9.63 -28.72
N ARG A 135 -69.44 -8.85 -29.79
CA ARG A 135 -70.73 -8.95 -30.50
C ARG A 135 -70.91 -10.32 -31.14
N LEU A 136 -69.85 -10.86 -31.74
CA LEU A 136 -69.87 -12.22 -32.29
C LEU A 136 -70.25 -13.25 -31.22
N SER A 137 -69.71 -13.12 -30.00
CA SER A 137 -70.07 -14.01 -28.89
C SER A 137 -71.56 -13.92 -28.51
N PHE A 138 -72.15 -12.72 -28.56
CA PHE A 138 -73.57 -12.53 -28.27
C PHE A 138 -74.45 -13.13 -29.36
N ALA A 139 -74.06 -12.94 -30.63
CA ALA A 139 -74.75 -13.55 -31.77
C ALA A 139 -74.69 -15.08 -31.73
N GLU A 140 -73.51 -15.67 -31.47
CA GLU A 140 -73.32 -17.12 -31.32
C GLU A 140 -74.15 -17.70 -30.17
N ALA A 141 -74.22 -17.00 -29.03
CA ALA A 141 -75.04 -17.40 -27.91
C ALA A 141 -76.53 -17.35 -28.27
N LEU A 142 -76.99 -16.28 -28.92
CA LEU A 142 -78.38 -16.12 -29.33
C LEU A 142 -78.77 -17.17 -30.39
N GLU A 143 -77.90 -17.47 -31.34
CA GLU A 143 -78.09 -18.54 -32.34
C GLU A 143 -78.23 -19.90 -31.66
N SER A 144 -77.34 -20.21 -30.72
CA SER A 144 -77.38 -21.47 -29.95
C SER A 144 -78.69 -21.62 -29.16
N ILE A 145 -79.16 -20.52 -28.55
CA ILE A 145 -80.44 -20.47 -27.83
C ILE A 145 -81.61 -20.74 -28.77
N HIS A 146 -81.62 -20.13 -29.96
CA HIS A 146 -82.68 -20.37 -30.95
C HIS A 146 -82.67 -21.79 -31.49
N LEU A 147 -81.49 -22.40 -31.68
CA LEU A 147 -81.37 -23.79 -32.13
C LEU A 147 -81.89 -24.78 -31.08
N GLU A 148 -81.62 -24.53 -29.80
CA GLU A 148 -82.03 -25.43 -28.72
C GLU A 148 -83.50 -25.24 -28.32
N GLN A 149 -83.98 -23.99 -28.25
CA GLN A 149 -85.28 -23.64 -27.67
C GLN A 149 -86.30 -23.10 -28.69
N HIS A 150 -86.11 -23.38 -29.99
CA HIS A 150 -86.97 -22.84 -31.07
C HIS A 150 -88.47 -22.98 -30.78
N GLN A 151 -88.92 -24.20 -30.44
CA GLN A 151 -90.33 -24.51 -30.22
C GLN A 151 -90.90 -23.81 -28.97
N VAL A 152 -90.06 -23.63 -27.94
CA VAL A 152 -90.45 -22.98 -26.68
C VAL A 152 -90.55 -21.47 -26.87
N LEU A 153 -89.68 -20.89 -27.69
CA LEU A 153 -89.75 -19.47 -28.09
C LEU A 153 -91.02 -19.18 -28.89
N GLU A 154 -91.34 -19.99 -29.91
CA GLU A 154 -92.51 -19.75 -30.78
C GLU A 154 -93.85 -19.88 -30.03
N THR A 155 -93.93 -20.77 -29.04
CA THR A 155 -95.16 -21.03 -28.26
C THR A 155 -95.22 -20.29 -26.93
N PHE A 156 -94.32 -19.31 -26.71
CA PHE A 156 -94.21 -18.60 -25.46
C PHE A 156 -95.48 -17.82 -25.09
N LYS A 157 -96.06 -18.13 -23.93
CA LYS A 157 -97.26 -17.46 -23.37
C LYS A 157 -97.02 -16.96 -21.94
N GLY A 158 -95.81 -16.50 -21.65
CA GLY A 158 -95.47 -15.86 -20.37
C GLY A 158 -94.90 -16.76 -19.27
N ASP A 159 -94.55 -18.02 -19.56
CA ASP A 159 -93.81 -18.89 -18.62
C ASP A 159 -92.33 -18.96 -18.99
N ALA A 160 -91.47 -18.36 -18.15
CA ALA A 160 -90.04 -18.26 -18.36
C ALA A 160 -89.25 -19.47 -17.78
N ALA A 161 -89.89 -20.38 -17.04
CA ALA A 161 -89.20 -21.49 -16.37
C ALA A 161 -88.36 -22.39 -17.30
N PRO A 162 -88.78 -22.69 -18.56
CA PRO A 162 -87.98 -23.50 -19.48
C PRO A 162 -86.62 -22.87 -19.87
N PHE A 163 -86.49 -21.55 -19.76
CA PHE A 163 -85.27 -20.83 -20.16
C PHE A 163 -84.16 -20.87 -19.11
N GLU A 164 -84.35 -21.56 -17.98
CA GLU A 164 -83.24 -21.94 -17.08
C GLU A 164 -82.20 -22.83 -17.78
N ALA A 165 -82.62 -23.67 -18.74
CA ALA A 165 -81.70 -24.52 -19.48
C ALA A 165 -80.65 -23.74 -20.28
N VAL A 166 -81.00 -22.54 -20.77
CA VAL A 166 -80.12 -21.72 -21.61
C VAL A 166 -79.24 -20.74 -20.83
N ARG A 167 -79.35 -20.73 -19.49
CA ARG A 167 -78.57 -19.85 -18.61
C ARG A 167 -77.07 -19.93 -18.86
N HIS A 168 -76.54 -21.13 -19.17
CA HIS A 168 -75.11 -21.32 -19.43
C HIS A 168 -74.61 -20.51 -20.64
N TYR A 169 -75.41 -20.37 -21.70
CA TYR A 169 -75.07 -19.55 -22.86
C TYR A 169 -74.93 -18.06 -22.47
N LEU A 170 -75.82 -17.58 -21.61
CA LEU A 170 -75.77 -16.20 -21.10
C LEU A 170 -74.58 -15.97 -20.15
N GLU A 171 -74.25 -16.96 -19.30
CA GLU A 171 -73.05 -16.91 -18.46
C GLU A 171 -71.76 -16.87 -19.28
N SER A 172 -71.74 -17.54 -20.44
CA SER A 172 -70.60 -17.51 -21.36
C SER A 172 -70.34 -16.13 -21.96
N CYS A 173 -71.35 -15.26 -21.98
CA CYS A 173 -71.27 -13.87 -22.44
C CYS A 173 -70.71 -12.90 -21.39
N LEU A 174 -70.54 -13.33 -20.12
CA LEU A 174 -69.97 -12.50 -19.05
C LEU A 174 -68.43 -12.40 -19.15
N TRP A 175 -67.95 -11.53 -20.06
CA TRP A 175 -66.52 -11.32 -20.31
C TRP A 175 -65.97 -10.12 -19.54
N ALA A 176 -64.73 -10.23 -19.06
CA ALA A 176 -63.97 -9.12 -18.49
C ALA A 176 -62.53 -9.14 -19.02
N GLN A 177 -62.04 -8.01 -19.55
CA GLN A 177 -60.66 -7.88 -20.04
C GLN A 177 -59.92 -6.75 -19.33
N TYR A 178 -58.64 -6.99 -19.01
CA TYR A 178 -57.75 -6.04 -18.33
C TYR A 178 -56.57 -5.63 -19.21
N LYS A 179 -56.01 -4.43 -18.99
CA LYS A 179 -54.82 -3.92 -19.69
C LYS A 179 -53.60 -4.83 -19.42
N PRO A 180 -52.87 -5.30 -20.45
CA PRO A 180 -51.63 -6.04 -20.23
C PRO A 180 -50.55 -5.13 -19.61
N GLY A 181 -49.99 -5.56 -18.47
CA GLY A 181 -48.93 -4.82 -17.78
C GLY A 181 -47.61 -4.82 -18.56
N LYS A 182 -47.07 -3.64 -18.89
CA LYS A 182 -45.73 -3.52 -19.48
C LYS A 182 -44.67 -3.77 -18.40
N LYS A 183 -43.84 -4.81 -18.58
CA LYS A 183 -42.68 -5.09 -17.71
C LYS A 183 -41.65 -3.95 -17.81
N LYS A 184 -41.58 -3.07 -16.81
CA LYS A 184 -40.47 -2.11 -16.67
C LYS A 184 -39.41 -2.70 -15.73
N ILE A 185 -38.14 -2.47 -16.07
CA ILE A 185 -36.99 -2.88 -15.25
C ILE A 185 -37.11 -2.18 -13.89
N SER A 186 -37.13 -2.96 -12.80
CA SER A 186 -37.29 -2.45 -11.44
C SER A 186 -36.11 -1.54 -11.06
N PRO A 187 -36.35 -0.37 -10.43
CA PRO A 187 -35.27 0.53 -9.99
C PRO A 187 -34.28 -0.14 -9.03
N LEU A 188 -34.69 -1.20 -8.32
CA LEU A 188 -33.83 -1.99 -7.45
C LEU A 188 -32.70 -2.68 -8.24
N THR A 189 -33.01 -3.21 -9.42
CA THR A 189 -32.02 -3.89 -10.26
C THR A 189 -30.97 -2.91 -10.78
N LEU A 190 -31.39 -1.69 -11.16
CA LEU A 190 -30.48 -0.61 -11.55
C LEU A 190 -29.56 -0.19 -10.39
N GLY A 191 -30.09 -0.14 -9.16
CA GLY A 191 -29.32 0.13 -7.95
C GLY A 191 -28.25 -0.92 -7.67
N ILE A 192 -28.57 -2.21 -7.84
CA ILE A 192 -27.61 -3.32 -7.66
C ILE A 192 -26.46 -3.23 -8.69
N PHE A 193 -26.78 -2.99 -9.97
CA PHE A 193 -25.74 -2.80 -10.99
C PHE A 193 -24.88 -1.56 -10.72
N GLY A 194 -25.49 -0.46 -10.24
CA GLY A 194 -24.76 0.73 -9.81
C GLY A 194 -23.80 0.44 -8.64
N ALA A 195 -24.26 -0.26 -7.61
CA ALA A 195 -23.43 -0.65 -6.47
C ALA A 195 -22.27 -1.57 -6.89
N LEU A 196 -22.54 -2.54 -7.78
CA LEU A 196 -21.51 -3.43 -8.31
C LEU A 196 -20.45 -2.66 -9.11
N ALA A 197 -20.87 -1.68 -9.92
CA ALA A 197 -19.96 -0.81 -10.67
C ALA A 197 -19.08 0.05 -9.74
N VAL A 198 -19.64 0.56 -8.63
CA VAL A 198 -18.87 1.31 -7.62
C VAL A 198 -17.85 0.41 -6.93
N VAL A 199 -18.24 -0.81 -6.52
CA VAL A 199 -17.31 -1.78 -5.91
C VAL A 199 -16.19 -2.14 -6.89
N LEU A 200 -16.52 -2.38 -8.15
CA LEU A 200 -15.52 -2.65 -9.20
C LEU A 200 -14.60 -1.45 -9.44
N GLY A 201 -15.15 -0.23 -9.43
CA GLY A 201 -14.39 1.01 -9.52
C GLY A 201 -13.41 1.21 -8.36
N LEU A 202 -13.85 0.96 -7.13
CA LEU A 202 -13.00 1.02 -5.95
C LEU A 202 -11.93 -0.08 -5.96
N TRP A 203 -12.29 -1.29 -6.37
CA TRP A 203 -11.36 -2.41 -6.51
C TRP A 203 -10.29 -2.13 -7.56
N THR A 204 -10.68 -1.63 -8.74
CA THR A 204 -9.73 -1.24 -9.81
C THR A 204 -8.81 -0.11 -9.37
N LEU A 205 -9.33 0.93 -8.72
CA LEU A 205 -8.52 2.00 -8.13
C LEU A 205 -7.51 1.46 -7.10
N HIS A 206 -7.95 0.57 -6.21
CA HIS A 206 -7.07 -0.04 -5.21
C HIS A 206 -5.94 -0.85 -5.86
N VAL A 207 -6.27 -1.69 -6.85
CA VAL A 207 -5.28 -2.48 -7.61
C VAL A 207 -4.29 -1.56 -8.33
N VAL A 208 -4.76 -0.54 -9.03
CA VAL A 208 -3.90 0.42 -9.75
C VAL A 208 -2.97 1.15 -8.78
N GLN A 209 -3.49 1.70 -7.68
CA GLN A 209 -2.67 2.37 -6.67
C GLN A 209 -1.63 1.45 -6.02
N SER A 210 -2.00 0.18 -5.77
CA SER A 210 -1.06 -0.81 -5.22
C SER A 210 0.08 -1.16 -6.19
N ASN A 211 -0.20 -1.11 -7.50
CA ASN A 211 0.79 -1.35 -8.53
C ASN A 211 1.69 -0.13 -8.76
N LEU A 212 1.14 1.08 -8.73
CA LEU A 212 1.92 2.32 -8.80
C LEU A 212 2.91 2.43 -7.63
N ARG A 213 2.47 2.12 -6.40
CA ARG A 213 3.35 2.05 -5.23
C ARG A 213 4.48 1.03 -5.41
N TRP A 214 4.18 -0.12 -6.00
CA TRP A 214 5.18 -1.15 -6.29
C TRP A 214 6.24 -0.68 -7.27
N VAL A 215 5.81 -0.13 -8.40
CA VAL A 215 6.71 0.36 -9.45
C VAL A 215 7.59 1.48 -8.91
N ALA A 216 7.03 2.37 -8.09
CA ALA A 216 7.79 3.42 -7.41
C ALA A 216 8.85 2.85 -6.46
N TYR A 217 8.51 1.82 -5.67
CA TYR A 217 9.44 1.14 -4.78
C TYR A 217 10.58 0.46 -5.56
N VAL A 218 10.25 -0.34 -6.58
CA VAL A 218 11.25 -1.02 -7.43
C VAL A 218 12.17 0.01 -8.11
N ARG A 219 11.62 1.13 -8.60
CA ARG A 219 12.42 2.22 -9.19
C ARG A 219 13.37 2.86 -8.17
N LYS A 220 12.89 3.09 -6.94
CA LYS A 220 13.74 3.63 -5.85
C LYS A 220 14.86 2.65 -5.49
N LEU A 221 14.54 1.36 -5.47
CA LEU A 221 15.50 0.30 -5.18
C LEU A 221 16.56 0.17 -6.29
N SER A 222 16.16 0.20 -7.56
CA SER A 222 17.12 0.17 -8.69
C SER A 222 17.98 1.42 -8.80
N ALA A 223 17.50 2.56 -8.26
CA ALA A 223 18.26 3.81 -8.25
C ALA A 223 19.25 3.87 -7.08
N GLU A 224 19.14 3.00 -6.08
CA GLU A 224 20.07 2.96 -4.95
C GLU A 224 21.36 2.25 -5.40
N PRO A 225 22.53 2.93 -5.37
CA PRO A 225 23.75 2.32 -5.84
C PRO A 225 24.15 1.09 -5.00
N GLY A 226 24.76 0.09 -5.63
CA GLY A 226 25.12 -1.16 -4.95
C GLY A 226 23.97 -2.17 -4.87
N ILE A 227 22.84 -1.90 -5.52
CA ILE A 227 21.74 -2.84 -5.69
C ILE A 227 21.48 -3.01 -7.19
N VAL A 228 21.50 -4.25 -7.67
CA VAL A 228 21.18 -4.62 -9.05
C VAL A 228 20.05 -5.61 -9.01
N ILE A 229 18.89 -5.22 -9.55
CA ILE A 229 17.72 -6.09 -9.61
C ILE A 229 17.84 -6.97 -10.85
N ILE A 230 17.76 -8.29 -10.67
CA ILE A 230 17.77 -9.27 -11.76
C ILE A 230 16.34 -9.62 -12.16
N GLU A 231 15.48 -9.90 -11.18
CA GLU A 231 14.11 -10.33 -11.43
C GLU A 231 13.15 -9.72 -10.40
N THR A 232 11.95 -9.39 -10.87
CA THR A 232 10.82 -9.04 -10.00
C THR A 232 9.58 -9.77 -10.47
N GLY A 233 8.74 -10.20 -9.54
CA GLY A 233 7.51 -10.91 -9.91
C GLY A 233 6.55 -11.05 -8.75
N LYS A 234 5.49 -11.83 -9.00
CA LYS A 234 4.47 -12.18 -8.01
C LYS A 234 4.19 -13.67 -8.10
N ARG A 235 4.29 -14.38 -6.96
CA ARG A 235 4.05 -15.82 -6.84
C ARG A 235 3.22 -16.07 -5.59
N ASP A 236 2.13 -16.83 -5.72
CA ASP A 236 1.21 -17.18 -4.62
C ASP A 236 0.67 -15.97 -3.84
N GLY A 237 0.43 -14.86 -4.54
CA GLY A 237 -0.02 -13.61 -3.91
C GLY A 237 1.10 -12.72 -3.36
N LEU A 238 2.28 -13.30 -3.09
CA LEU A 238 3.45 -12.61 -2.57
C LEU A 238 4.30 -12.03 -3.71
N ARG A 239 4.85 -10.84 -3.50
CA ARG A 239 5.79 -10.24 -4.44
C ARG A 239 7.20 -10.70 -4.10
N PHE A 240 8.05 -10.88 -5.11
CA PHE A 240 9.45 -11.20 -4.87
C PHE A 240 10.37 -10.28 -5.68
N ILE A 241 11.54 -10.03 -5.12
CA ILE A 241 12.64 -9.31 -5.75
C ILE A 241 13.90 -10.13 -5.55
N SER A 242 14.59 -10.43 -6.66
CA SER A 242 15.90 -11.06 -6.64
C SER A 242 16.94 -10.20 -7.34
N GLY A 243 18.18 -10.30 -6.88
CA GLY A 243 19.25 -9.50 -7.44
C GLY A 243 20.57 -9.62 -6.68
N LEU A 244 21.50 -8.76 -7.07
CA LEU A 244 22.80 -8.62 -6.43
C LEU A 244 22.76 -7.40 -5.50
N ARG A 245 23.36 -7.51 -4.32
CA ARG A 245 23.48 -6.41 -3.35
C ARG A 245 24.89 -6.34 -2.75
N ASP A 246 25.45 -5.13 -2.67
CA ASP A 246 26.62 -4.87 -1.83
C ASP A 246 26.23 -4.88 -0.34
N PRO A 247 26.96 -5.59 0.53
CA PRO A 247 26.66 -5.65 1.97
C PRO A 247 26.57 -4.28 2.66
N LEU A 248 27.26 -3.27 2.14
CA LEU A 248 27.25 -1.89 2.65
C LEU A 248 26.09 -1.06 2.09
N ALA A 249 25.34 -1.58 1.12
CA ALA A 249 24.20 -0.86 0.53
C ALA A 249 23.04 -0.85 1.52
N LYS A 250 22.16 0.17 1.40
CA LYS A 250 20.97 0.28 2.24
C LYS A 250 20.14 -0.99 2.18
N ASP A 251 19.53 -1.34 3.32
CA ASP A 251 18.68 -2.52 3.36
C ASP A 251 17.38 -2.28 2.56
N PRO A 252 17.04 -3.15 1.59
CA PRO A 252 15.79 -3.08 0.85
C PRO A 252 14.55 -3.12 1.76
N ALA A 253 14.64 -3.80 2.91
CA ALA A 253 13.57 -3.84 3.90
C ALA A 253 13.36 -2.49 4.60
N ASP A 254 14.43 -1.72 4.84
CA ASP A 254 14.32 -0.37 5.41
C ASP A 254 13.70 0.60 4.41
N LEU A 255 14.09 0.52 3.14
CA LEU A 255 13.46 1.28 2.07
C LEU A 255 11.97 0.94 1.90
N LEU A 256 11.56 -0.29 2.22
CA LEU A 256 10.18 -0.73 2.17
C LEU A 256 9.33 -0.12 3.30
N LYS A 257 9.90 0.05 4.50
CA LYS A 257 9.22 0.69 5.66
C LYS A 257 8.79 2.13 5.38
N GLU A 258 9.53 2.84 4.53
CA GLU A 258 9.17 4.19 4.08
C GLU A 258 7.97 4.20 3.10
N THR A 259 7.50 3.03 2.67
CA THR A 259 6.36 2.89 1.76
C THR A 259 5.14 2.33 2.46
N ARG A 260 3.94 2.54 1.88
CA ARG A 260 2.69 1.91 2.35
C ARG A 260 2.53 0.48 1.80
N ILE A 261 3.61 -0.31 1.77
CA ILE A 261 3.61 -1.71 1.33
C ILE A 261 3.91 -2.55 2.57
N ASP A 262 3.09 -3.58 2.80
CA ASP A 262 3.30 -4.51 3.92
C ASP A 262 4.55 -5.37 3.67
N PRO A 263 5.55 -5.34 4.60
CA PRO A 263 6.76 -6.13 4.49
C PRO A 263 6.54 -7.64 4.41
N GLN A 264 5.48 -8.17 5.00
CA GLN A 264 5.21 -9.61 5.00
C GLN A 264 4.81 -10.12 3.61
N ASN A 265 4.40 -9.22 2.72
CA ASN A 265 3.98 -9.55 1.35
C ASN A 265 5.12 -9.48 0.32
N VAL A 266 6.37 -9.27 0.76
CA VAL A 266 7.54 -9.12 -0.10
C VAL A 266 8.66 -10.06 0.32
N ILE A 267 9.10 -10.92 -0.60
CA ILE A 267 10.23 -11.84 -0.41
C ILE A 267 11.46 -11.26 -1.10
N PHE A 268 12.55 -11.11 -0.34
CA PHE A 268 13.83 -10.63 -0.83
C PHE A 268 14.81 -11.79 -1.01
N ARG A 269 15.48 -11.87 -2.17
CA ARG A 269 16.54 -12.85 -2.47
C ARG A 269 17.77 -12.14 -3.01
N TRP A 270 18.73 -11.85 -2.13
CA TRP A 270 19.93 -11.10 -2.49
C TRP A 270 21.16 -11.99 -2.48
N GLU A 271 21.91 -11.96 -3.56
CA GLU A 271 23.26 -12.51 -3.62
C GLU A 271 24.28 -11.39 -3.36
N PRO A 272 25.28 -11.62 -2.49
CA PRO A 272 26.28 -10.60 -2.19
C PRO A 272 27.23 -10.40 -3.38
N TYR A 273 27.52 -9.15 -3.70
CA TYR A 273 28.62 -8.79 -4.61
C TYR A 273 29.33 -7.53 -4.11
N TYR A 274 30.53 -7.25 -4.63
CA TYR A 274 31.23 -6.02 -4.30
C TYR A 274 31.01 -4.98 -5.40
N ALA A 275 30.30 -3.90 -5.07
CA ALA A 275 30.22 -2.75 -5.94
C ALA A 275 31.56 -2.00 -5.91
N LEU A 276 32.06 -1.62 -7.10
CA LEU A 276 33.35 -0.94 -7.31
C LEU A 276 33.18 0.56 -7.60
N ASN A 277 32.06 1.13 -7.18
CA ASN A 277 31.87 2.57 -7.16
C ASN A 277 32.52 3.19 -5.91
N ASP A 278 33.00 4.41 -6.07
CA ASP A 278 33.87 5.13 -5.14
C ASP A 278 33.36 5.13 -3.70
N ARG A 279 32.05 5.39 -3.52
CA ARG A 279 31.43 5.44 -2.19
C ARG A 279 31.56 4.13 -1.41
N PHE A 280 31.48 2.99 -2.10
CA PHE A 280 31.54 1.68 -1.48
C PHE A 280 32.97 1.21 -1.25
N ILE A 281 33.87 1.51 -2.18
CA ILE A 281 35.30 1.27 -1.99
C ILE A 281 35.79 2.05 -0.78
N LEU A 282 35.43 3.34 -0.67
CA LEU A 282 35.80 4.18 0.46
C LEU A 282 35.17 3.72 1.78
N ALA A 283 33.88 3.34 1.78
CA ALA A 283 33.21 2.82 2.98
C ALA A 283 33.85 1.50 3.45
N ARG A 284 34.16 0.59 2.51
CA ARG A 284 34.84 -0.68 2.80
C ARG A 284 36.26 -0.45 3.31
N ALA A 285 36.99 0.48 2.71
CA ALA A 285 38.32 0.88 3.16
C ALA A 285 38.27 1.43 4.60
N ARG A 286 37.30 2.29 4.93
CA ARG A 286 37.11 2.79 6.30
C ARG A 286 36.81 1.66 7.29
N GLN A 287 35.94 0.72 6.95
CA GLN A 287 35.59 -0.40 7.84
C GLN A 287 36.76 -1.37 8.06
N LEU A 288 37.54 -1.68 7.01
CA LEU A 288 38.65 -2.64 7.08
C LEU A 288 39.92 -2.03 7.69
N LEU A 289 40.22 -0.78 7.37
CA LEU A 289 41.43 -0.10 7.83
C LEU A 289 41.23 0.53 9.21
N ASN A 290 39.99 0.85 9.61
CA ASN A 290 39.64 1.49 10.87
C ASN A 290 40.58 2.67 11.20
N PRO A 291 40.62 3.72 10.36
CA PRO A 291 41.55 4.82 10.54
C PRO A 291 41.27 5.57 11.85
N PRO A 292 42.31 6.06 12.55
CA PRO A 292 42.12 6.97 13.67
C PRO A 292 41.52 8.29 13.19
N GLU A 293 40.89 9.05 14.10
CA GLU A 293 40.22 10.32 13.77
C GLU A 293 41.16 11.37 13.15
N SER A 294 42.46 11.26 13.42
CA SER A 294 43.51 12.10 12.85
C SER A 294 43.90 11.75 11.40
N VAL A 295 43.29 10.72 10.81
CA VAL A 295 43.52 10.29 9.41
C VAL A 295 42.26 10.47 8.59
N SER A 296 42.40 11.17 7.46
CA SER A 296 41.37 11.29 6.44
C SER A 296 41.65 10.35 5.27
N LEU A 297 40.60 9.66 4.82
CA LEU A 297 40.61 8.80 3.64
C LEU A 297 39.70 9.42 2.57
N GLN A 298 40.27 9.60 1.38
CA GLN A 298 39.59 10.07 0.17
C GLN A 298 39.87 9.09 -0.97
N PHE A 299 38.90 8.89 -1.85
CA PHE A 299 39.04 7.98 -2.98
C PHE A 299 38.48 8.65 -4.24
N GLU A 300 39.30 8.69 -5.29
CA GLU A 300 38.96 9.27 -6.59
C GLU A 300 39.72 8.50 -7.68
N ASP A 301 39.01 8.12 -8.75
CA ASP A 301 39.58 7.48 -9.95
C ASP A 301 40.53 6.29 -9.68
N GLY A 302 40.16 5.41 -8.72
CA GLY A 302 40.97 4.23 -8.39
C GLY A 302 42.15 4.49 -7.44
N VAL A 303 42.35 5.74 -7.00
CA VAL A 303 43.43 6.16 -6.11
C VAL A 303 42.90 6.48 -4.71
N LEU A 304 43.37 5.76 -3.70
CA LEU A 304 43.10 6.09 -2.30
C LEU A 304 44.14 7.09 -1.79
N THR A 305 43.70 8.30 -1.45
CA THR A 305 44.54 9.31 -0.79
C THR A 305 44.36 9.24 0.72
N VAL A 306 45.48 9.15 1.44
CA VAL A 306 45.55 9.07 2.90
C VAL A 306 46.34 10.24 3.44
N GLU A 307 45.71 11.04 4.31
CA GLU A 307 46.31 12.27 4.86
C GLU A 307 46.09 12.35 6.36
N GLY A 308 47.05 12.94 7.08
CA GLY A 308 46.93 13.24 8.52
C GLY A 308 48.06 12.66 9.35
N SER A 309 47.76 12.27 10.59
CA SER A 309 48.74 11.71 11.52
C SER A 309 48.24 10.39 12.09
N ALA A 310 49.09 9.38 12.18
CA ALA A 310 48.70 8.07 12.67
C ALA A 310 49.78 7.43 13.56
N PRO A 311 49.39 6.51 14.47
CA PRO A 311 50.33 5.65 15.19
C PRO A 311 51.11 4.74 14.24
N HIS A 312 52.35 4.42 14.61
CA HIS A 312 53.26 3.60 13.80
C HIS A 312 52.66 2.22 13.48
N GLN A 313 52.05 1.59 14.48
CA GLN A 313 51.44 0.27 14.31
C GLN A 313 50.31 0.31 13.26
N TRP A 314 49.47 1.35 13.30
CA TRP A 314 48.38 1.50 12.34
C TRP A 314 48.93 1.67 10.92
N LEU A 315 49.96 2.48 10.72
CA LEU A 315 50.58 2.69 9.40
C LEU A 315 51.14 1.38 8.83
N ARG A 316 51.77 0.55 9.66
CA ARG A 316 52.27 -0.77 9.24
C ARG A 316 51.14 -1.72 8.84
N GLU A 317 50.08 -1.80 9.64
CA GLU A 317 48.92 -2.65 9.34
C GLU A 317 48.17 -2.18 8.09
N PHE A 318 47.99 -0.85 7.97
CA PHE A 318 47.37 -0.20 6.82
C PHE A 318 48.06 -0.57 5.51
N ARG A 319 49.39 -0.40 5.43
CA ARG A 319 50.18 -0.71 4.22
C ARG A 319 50.08 -2.19 3.84
N GLY A 320 50.03 -3.09 4.83
CA GLY A 320 49.89 -4.54 4.59
C GLY A 320 48.48 -4.97 4.16
N ARG A 321 47.43 -4.27 4.60
CA ARG A 321 46.03 -4.60 4.29
C ARG A 321 45.50 -3.95 3.01
N LEU A 322 46.11 -2.86 2.56
CA LEU A 322 45.68 -2.11 1.38
C LEU A 322 45.46 -2.97 0.13
N PRO A 323 46.39 -3.87 -0.27
CA PRO A 323 46.22 -4.69 -1.47
C PRO A 323 45.03 -5.65 -1.41
N ALA A 324 44.50 -5.94 -0.23
CA ALA A 324 43.36 -6.84 -0.05
C ALA A 324 42.01 -6.18 -0.31
N ILE A 325 41.95 -4.86 -0.55
CA ILE A 325 40.70 -4.12 -0.72
C ILE A 325 40.35 -4.03 -2.22
N PRO A 326 39.27 -4.68 -2.68
CA PRO A 326 38.88 -4.64 -4.08
C PRO A 326 38.51 -3.22 -4.53
N GLY A 327 39.03 -2.81 -5.69
CA GLY A 327 38.74 -1.51 -6.32
C GLY A 327 39.81 -0.44 -6.09
N ILE A 328 40.77 -0.65 -5.19
CA ILE A 328 41.92 0.25 -5.03
C ILE A 328 43.02 -0.19 -5.98
N ALA A 329 43.28 0.61 -7.02
CA ALA A 329 44.36 0.34 -7.97
C ALA A 329 45.71 0.87 -7.43
N GLN A 330 45.67 2.05 -6.81
CA GLN A 330 46.84 2.73 -6.25
C GLN A 330 46.47 3.46 -4.96
N TYR A 331 47.48 3.81 -4.17
CA TYR A 331 47.30 4.67 -3.01
C TYR A 331 48.38 5.76 -2.98
N ARG A 332 48.05 6.88 -2.35
CA ARG A 332 48.92 8.04 -2.17
C ARG A 332 48.89 8.48 -0.71
N GLU A 333 50.06 8.53 -0.09
CA GLU A 333 50.25 9.14 1.24
C GLU A 333 50.56 10.63 1.04
N LYS A 334 49.68 11.53 1.48
CA LYS A 334 49.88 12.98 1.37
C LYS A 334 49.90 13.61 2.76
N ASN A 335 51.02 14.23 3.12
CA ASN A 335 51.24 14.79 4.46
C ASN A 335 50.93 13.80 5.59
N LEU A 336 51.19 12.51 5.36
CA LEU A 336 50.95 11.46 6.34
C LEU A 336 52.14 11.37 7.29
N VAL A 337 51.91 11.70 8.57
CA VAL A 337 52.95 11.75 9.60
C VAL A 337 52.83 10.55 10.53
N ASP A 338 53.95 9.87 10.74
CA ASP A 338 54.09 8.85 11.79
C ASP A 338 54.31 9.54 13.13
N ARG A 339 53.26 9.57 13.96
CA ARG A 339 53.26 10.29 15.23
C ARG A 339 54.25 9.69 16.24
N ASP A 340 54.36 8.37 16.29
CA ASP A 340 55.18 7.71 17.29
C ASP A 340 56.67 7.84 16.93
N LEU A 341 56.99 7.84 15.62
CA LEU A 341 58.33 8.13 15.13
C LEU A 341 58.73 9.60 15.37
N GLU A 342 57.82 10.54 15.16
CA GLU A 342 58.05 11.96 15.47
C GLU A 342 58.29 12.16 16.97
N GLU A 343 57.45 11.58 17.83
CA GLU A 343 57.62 11.64 19.28
C GLU A 343 58.94 10.99 19.74
N LEU A 344 59.32 9.87 19.15
CA LEU A 344 60.59 9.21 19.39
C LEU A 344 61.76 10.13 19.03
N SER A 345 61.70 10.78 17.87
CA SER A 345 62.75 11.72 17.41
C SER A 345 62.91 12.90 18.36
N ALA A 346 61.80 13.48 18.83
CA ALA A 346 61.81 14.56 19.80
C ALA A 346 62.31 14.09 21.17
N ALA A 347 61.96 12.87 21.59
CA ALA A 347 62.45 12.28 22.83
C ALA A 347 63.97 11.99 22.78
N LYS A 348 64.48 11.54 21.63
CA LYS A 348 65.93 11.40 21.39
C LYS A 348 66.63 12.73 21.58
N GLU A 349 66.12 13.80 20.95
CA GLU A 349 66.74 15.12 21.03
C GLU A 349 66.76 15.68 22.46
N ARG A 350 65.67 15.49 23.23
CA ARG A 350 65.63 15.88 24.65
C ARG A 350 66.69 15.16 25.48
N LEU A 351 66.85 13.85 25.28
CA LEU A 351 67.86 13.05 25.99
C LEU A 351 69.28 13.47 25.60
N GLU A 352 69.55 13.73 24.32
CA GLU A 352 70.89 14.14 23.86
C GLU A 352 71.28 15.56 24.28
N LYS A 353 70.29 16.43 24.53
CA LYS A 353 70.51 17.77 25.09
C LYS A 353 70.75 17.75 26.61
N ALA A 354 70.51 16.64 27.31
CA ALA A 354 70.71 16.56 28.74
C ALA A 354 72.21 16.54 29.09
N VAL A 355 72.59 17.36 30.07
CA VAL A 355 73.97 17.48 30.56
C VAL A 355 73.95 17.54 32.09
N LEU A 356 74.58 16.56 32.73
CA LEU A 356 74.72 16.50 34.19
C LEU A 356 76.08 17.01 34.61
N ARG A 357 76.12 17.94 35.57
CA ARG A 357 77.32 18.67 35.97
C ARG A 357 77.83 18.21 37.33
N PHE A 358 79.16 18.27 37.49
CA PHE A 358 79.86 17.75 38.66
C PHE A 358 80.66 18.84 39.37
N GLU A 359 80.85 18.66 40.68
CA GLU A 359 81.78 19.46 41.46
C GLU A 359 83.23 19.25 40.97
N THR A 360 84.08 20.24 41.22
CA THR A 360 85.48 20.24 40.78
C THR A 360 86.25 19.07 41.37
N SER A 361 86.96 18.31 40.52
CA SER A 361 87.78 17.15 40.89
C SER A 361 87.06 16.02 41.62
N THR A 362 85.72 16.01 41.67
CA THR A 362 84.95 14.91 42.28
C THR A 362 84.01 14.23 41.28
N THR A 363 83.44 13.10 41.70
CA THR A 363 82.33 12.41 41.04
C THR A 363 80.98 12.80 41.63
N ARG A 364 80.92 13.84 42.48
CA ARG A 364 79.68 14.31 43.09
C ARG A 364 78.94 15.24 42.14
N LEU A 365 77.67 14.95 41.90
CA LEU A 365 76.76 15.85 41.18
C LEU A 365 76.56 17.15 41.95
N LEU A 366 76.32 18.24 41.22
CA LEU A 366 75.92 19.49 41.86
C LEU A 366 74.61 19.29 42.65
N PRO A 367 74.47 19.89 43.86
CA PRO A 367 73.31 19.66 44.73
C PRO A 367 71.95 19.97 44.08
N ASP A 368 71.90 20.96 43.20
CA ASP A 368 70.73 21.37 42.43
C ASP A 368 70.28 20.35 41.37
N GLN A 369 71.15 19.39 41.02
CA GLN A 369 70.89 18.36 39.99
C GLN A 369 70.52 16.98 40.58
N SER A 370 70.26 16.90 41.88
CA SER A 370 69.92 15.63 42.55
C SER A 370 68.65 14.98 41.98
N GLY A 371 67.69 15.77 41.48
CA GLY A 371 66.47 15.27 40.81
C GLY A 371 66.67 14.92 39.33
N ALA A 372 67.67 15.53 38.66
CA ALA A 372 67.86 15.43 37.21
C ALA A 372 68.15 14.00 36.74
N VAL A 373 68.79 13.17 37.57
CA VAL A 373 69.03 11.76 37.27
C VAL A 373 67.72 10.95 37.27
N GLY A 374 66.78 11.30 38.15
CA GLY A 374 65.44 10.71 38.19
C GLY A 374 64.65 11.05 36.92
N ASP A 375 64.63 12.33 36.55
CA ASP A 375 63.96 12.82 35.33
C ASP A 375 64.55 12.17 34.08
N LEU A 376 65.87 12.05 33.99
CA LEU A 376 66.56 11.38 32.90
C LEU A 376 66.18 9.90 32.81
N ALA A 377 66.08 9.21 33.95
CA ALA A 377 65.64 7.82 33.98
C ALA A 377 64.19 7.66 33.50
N GLU A 378 63.29 8.58 33.88
CA GLU A 378 61.91 8.59 33.37
C GLU A 378 61.84 8.83 31.86
N GLN A 379 62.57 9.84 31.36
CA GLN A 379 62.65 10.13 29.94
C GLN A 379 63.22 8.94 29.16
N THR A 380 64.22 8.25 29.71
CA THR A 380 64.80 7.04 29.10
C THR A 380 63.80 5.90 29.05
N ARG A 381 63.01 5.67 30.11
CA ARG A 381 61.93 4.67 30.10
C ARG A 381 60.87 4.98 29.05
N ARG A 382 60.44 6.24 28.95
CA ARG A 382 59.48 6.67 27.91
C ARG A 382 60.05 6.45 26.51
N PHE A 383 61.31 6.81 26.28
CA PHE A 383 62.00 6.54 25.02
C PHE A 383 62.04 5.04 24.70
N GLN A 384 62.35 4.20 25.68
CA GLN A 384 62.37 2.75 25.50
C GLN A 384 61.00 2.17 25.11
N LEU A 385 59.91 2.69 25.69
CA LEU A 385 58.55 2.29 25.32
C LEU A 385 58.22 2.70 23.88
N LEU A 386 58.51 3.95 23.49
CA LEU A 386 58.31 4.44 22.12
C LEU A 386 59.14 3.65 21.11
N ALA A 387 60.42 3.42 21.41
CA ALA A 387 61.32 2.65 20.55
C ALA A 387 60.80 1.22 20.33
N LYS A 388 60.21 0.61 21.37
CA LYS A 388 59.56 -0.71 21.26
C LYS A 388 58.32 -0.68 20.37
N VAL A 389 57.48 0.35 20.45
CA VAL A 389 56.29 0.51 19.58
C VAL A 389 56.69 0.66 18.12
N VAL A 390 57.73 1.44 17.84
CA VAL A 390 58.26 1.65 16.49
C VAL A 390 59.09 0.45 16.00
N GLY A 391 59.55 -0.41 16.92
CA GLY A 391 60.38 -1.58 16.60
C GLY A 391 61.86 -1.23 16.36
N ILE A 392 62.34 -0.12 16.89
CA ILE A 392 63.74 0.34 16.77
C ILE A 392 64.51 -0.08 18.02
N GLY A 393 65.69 -0.67 17.84
CA GLY A 393 66.64 -0.91 18.93
C GLY A 393 67.46 0.34 19.22
N PHE A 394 67.94 0.53 20.44
CA PHE A 394 68.85 1.63 20.75
C PHE A 394 69.91 1.26 21.78
N ARG A 395 70.99 2.05 21.80
CA ARG A 395 72.00 2.08 22.85
C ARG A 395 72.27 3.52 23.22
N MET A 396 72.34 3.80 24.52
CA MET A 396 72.70 5.09 25.06
C MET A 396 74.18 5.08 25.49
N GLU A 397 74.96 5.94 24.87
CA GLU A 397 76.32 6.27 25.29
C GLU A 397 76.24 7.36 26.37
N VAL A 398 76.77 7.06 27.55
CA VAL A 398 76.94 7.98 28.67
C VAL A 398 78.38 8.50 28.59
N VAL A 399 78.55 9.72 28.09
CA VAL A 399 79.86 10.29 27.77
C VAL A 399 80.27 11.25 28.87
N GLY A 400 81.33 10.92 29.60
CA GLY A 400 81.92 11.78 30.61
C GLY A 400 82.93 12.73 30.00
N HIS A 401 82.92 13.97 30.46
CA HIS A 401 83.81 15.05 30.05
C HIS A 401 84.59 15.60 31.24
N ALA A 402 85.78 16.11 30.97
CA ALA A 402 86.62 16.83 31.92
C ALA A 402 86.99 18.20 31.34
N ASP A 403 87.29 19.16 32.20
CA ASP A 403 87.86 20.44 31.74
C ASP A 403 89.34 20.28 31.36
N ALA A 404 89.91 21.26 30.68
CA ALA A 404 91.30 21.21 30.22
C ALA A 404 92.35 21.34 31.35
N SER A 405 91.93 21.39 32.62
CA SER A 405 92.84 21.53 33.75
C SER A 405 93.42 20.17 34.12
N GLY A 406 94.73 20.09 34.36
CA GLY A 406 95.40 18.86 34.81
C GLY A 406 95.94 17.98 33.68
N GLN A 407 96.37 16.76 34.03
CA GLN A 407 96.90 15.81 33.05
C GLN A 407 95.77 15.08 32.33
N GLU A 408 95.89 14.93 31.01
CA GLU A 408 94.85 14.25 30.20
C GLU A 408 94.58 12.81 30.67
N THR A 409 95.61 12.10 31.13
CA THR A 409 95.45 10.74 31.67
C THR A 409 94.59 10.69 32.94
N GLU A 410 94.63 11.73 33.77
CA GLU A 410 93.78 11.87 34.96
C GLU A 410 92.37 12.29 34.56
N ASN A 411 92.25 13.19 33.59
CA ASN A 411 90.97 13.65 33.04
C ASN A 411 90.18 12.50 32.38
N ILE A 412 90.83 11.62 31.64
CA ILE A 412 90.20 10.40 31.08
C ILE A 412 89.72 9.48 32.21
N LYS A 413 90.55 9.24 33.24
CA LYS A 413 90.15 8.39 34.39
C LYS A 413 88.98 8.99 35.17
N LEU A 414 88.99 10.30 35.40
CA LEU A 414 87.95 11.00 36.15
C LEU A 414 86.64 11.06 35.36
N SER A 415 86.70 11.41 34.08
CA SER A 415 85.52 11.42 33.20
C SER A 415 84.89 10.03 33.05
N GLN A 416 85.70 8.98 32.94
CA GLN A 416 85.22 7.59 32.94
C GLN A 416 84.51 7.25 34.25
N LYS A 417 85.10 7.59 35.41
CA LYS A 417 84.47 7.36 36.73
C LYS A 417 83.11 8.08 36.84
N ARG A 418 83.00 9.32 36.35
CA ARG A 418 81.73 10.07 36.32
C ARG A 418 80.68 9.39 35.44
N ALA A 419 81.07 8.94 34.25
CA ALA A 419 80.18 8.23 33.34
C ALA A 419 79.70 6.88 33.95
N ASP A 420 80.60 6.14 34.60
CA ASP A 420 80.27 4.89 35.29
C ASP A 420 79.33 5.10 36.48
N GLU A 421 79.49 6.20 37.24
CA GLU A 421 78.60 6.58 38.34
C GLU A 421 77.18 6.89 37.84
N ILE A 422 77.05 7.72 36.80
CA ILE A 422 75.74 8.00 36.18
C ILE A 422 75.11 6.72 35.64
N ARG A 423 75.89 5.86 34.99
CA ARG A 423 75.39 4.56 34.54
C ARG A 423 74.86 3.73 35.71
N ALA A 424 75.60 3.64 36.82
CA ALA A 424 75.16 2.91 38.01
C ALA A 424 73.88 3.50 38.61
N LEU A 425 73.77 4.83 38.67
CA LEU A 425 72.56 5.50 39.12
C LEU A 425 71.36 5.21 38.22
N LEU A 426 71.50 5.30 36.89
CA LEU A 426 70.43 4.95 35.94
C LEU A 426 70.01 3.48 36.04
N VAL A 427 70.97 2.57 36.24
CA VAL A 427 70.69 1.14 36.49
C VAL A 427 69.91 0.96 37.80
N SER A 428 70.28 1.64 38.89
CA SER A 428 69.54 1.58 40.16
C SER A 428 68.11 2.17 40.04
N LYS A 429 67.89 3.07 39.07
CA LYS A 429 66.58 3.60 38.70
C LYS A 429 65.81 2.69 37.72
N GLY A 430 66.33 1.51 37.38
CA GLY A 430 65.63 0.49 36.59
C GLY A 430 65.88 0.52 35.08
N ILE A 431 66.90 1.25 34.60
CA ILE A 431 67.32 1.17 33.20
C ILE A 431 68.20 -0.06 33.00
N ASP A 432 67.92 -0.86 31.96
CA ASP A 432 68.71 -2.05 31.67
C ASP A 432 70.17 -1.68 31.35
N ARG A 433 71.10 -2.33 32.05
CA ARG A 433 72.54 -2.15 31.86
C ARG A 433 72.98 -2.43 30.42
N ALA A 434 72.32 -3.35 29.72
CA ALA A 434 72.64 -3.68 28.33
C ALA A 434 72.39 -2.52 27.35
N LEU A 435 71.51 -1.59 27.71
CA LEU A 435 71.21 -0.39 26.91
C LEU A 435 72.21 0.74 27.12
N LEU A 436 73.05 0.67 28.16
CA LEU A 436 73.95 1.76 28.57
C LEU A 436 75.42 1.42 28.30
N HIS A 437 76.15 2.37 27.73
CA HIS A 437 77.60 2.28 27.52
C HIS A 437 78.29 3.53 28.04
N ALA A 438 79.11 3.40 29.10
CA ALA A 438 79.85 4.52 29.69
C ALA A 438 81.22 4.70 29.01
N VAL A 439 81.54 5.93 28.62
CA VAL A 439 82.78 6.29 27.93
C VAL A 439 83.33 7.60 28.52
N GLY A 440 84.58 7.59 28.99
CA GLY A 440 85.30 8.80 29.41
C GLY A 440 86.04 9.43 28.24
N ALA A 441 85.63 10.64 27.83
CA ALA A 441 86.23 11.38 26.72
C ALA A 441 87.40 12.29 27.15
N GLY A 442 87.67 12.42 28.45
CA GLY A 442 88.70 13.33 28.96
C GLY A 442 88.41 14.78 28.59
N SER A 443 89.44 15.56 28.25
CA SER A 443 89.28 16.94 27.74
C SER A 443 89.16 17.00 26.20
N SER A 444 89.24 15.85 25.53
CA SER A 444 89.30 15.76 24.06
C SER A 444 87.97 16.03 23.32
N GLN A 445 86.84 15.97 24.02
CA GLN A 445 85.50 16.22 23.43
C GLN A 445 84.71 17.22 24.30
N PRO A 446 85.10 18.50 24.35
CA PRO A 446 84.44 19.47 25.22
C PRO A 446 82.97 19.69 24.82
N VAL A 447 82.07 19.80 25.80
CA VAL A 447 80.65 20.14 25.61
C VAL A 447 80.50 21.58 25.15
N ARG A 448 81.37 22.49 25.64
CA ARG A 448 81.50 23.87 25.20
C ARG A 448 82.96 24.28 25.07
N GLN A 449 83.26 25.17 24.14
CA GLN A 449 84.60 25.74 24.02
C GLN A 449 84.97 26.52 25.29
N GLU A 450 86.13 26.23 25.87
CA GLU A 450 86.58 26.83 27.14
C GLU A 450 87.12 28.25 26.93
N LEU A 451 86.24 29.25 27.01
CA LEU A 451 86.62 30.66 26.93
C LEU A 451 86.60 31.35 28.31
N SER A 452 85.90 30.78 29.28
CA SER A 452 85.76 31.31 30.64
C SER A 452 85.75 30.21 31.72
N ASP A 453 85.85 30.60 33.00
CA ASP A 453 85.63 29.68 34.14
C ASP A 453 84.23 29.04 34.12
N GLN A 454 83.23 29.78 33.63
CA GLN A 454 81.87 29.29 33.50
C GLN A 454 81.80 28.16 32.45
N ASP A 455 82.51 28.31 31.32
CA ASP A 455 82.59 27.30 30.26
C ASP A 455 83.32 26.04 30.72
N ARG A 456 84.41 26.18 31.49
CA ARG A 456 85.08 25.06 32.16
C ARG A 456 84.12 24.27 33.05
N GLY A 457 83.20 24.96 33.72
CA GLY A 457 82.13 24.34 34.51
C GLY A 457 81.09 23.56 33.72
N PHE A 458 81.00 23.73 32.40
CA PHE A 458 80.15 22.90 31.52
C PHE A 458 80.88 21.65 31.03
N ASN A 459 82.20 21.67 30.92
CA ASN A 459 83.01 20.50 30.52
C ASN A 459 83.26 19.53 31.66
N ARG A 460 83.04 19.93 32.92
CA ARG A 460 82.89 18.99 34.05
C ARG A 460 81.48 18.38 34.07
N SER A 461 81.19 17.55 33.07
CA SER A 461 79.84 17.03 32.88
C SER A 461 79.78 15.62 32.31
N VAL A 462 78.58 15.07 32.27
CA VAL A 462 78.21 13.87 31.53
C VAL A 462 77.09 14.24 30.56
N SER A 463 77.27 13.90 29.28
CA SER A 463 76.25 14.04 28.24
C SER A 463 75.79 12.67 27.74
N PHE A 464 74.70 12.63 26.98
CA PHE A 464 74.10 11.40 26.48
C PHE A 464 74.03 11.40 24.97
N LYS A 465 74.31 10.27 24.34
CA LYS A 465 74.19 10.10 22.89
C LYS A 465 73.44 8.81 22.58
N LEU A 466 72.39 8.90 21.78
CA LEU A 466 71.56 7.74 21.45
C LEU A 466 71.92 7.21 20.07
N ARG A 467 72.38 5.96 20.02
CA ARG A 467 72.61 5.22 18.78
C ARG A 467 71.40 4.34 18.51
N LEU A 468 70.62 4.72 17.49
CA LEU A 468 69.53 3.90 16.99
C LEU A 468 70.09 2.77 16.14
N ARG A 469 69.49 1.60 16.24
CA ARG A 469 69.69 0.44 15.36
C ARG A 469 68.37 0.22 14.66
N GLU A 470 68.36 0.43 13.35
CA GLU A 470 67.19 0.11 12.55
C GLU A 470 66.82 -1.37 12.75
N PRO A 471 65.51 -1.70 12.75
CA PRO A 471 65.10 -3.08 12.70
C PRO A 471 65.75 -3.75 11.48
N ILE A 472 66.27 -4.95 11.67
CA ILE A 472 66.61 -5.82 10.55
C ILE A 472 65.26 -6.13 9.88
N GLU A 473 64.96 -5.43 8.78
CA GLU A 473 63.84 -5.82 7.94
C GLU A 473 64.07 -7.29 7.55
N PRO A 474 63.09 -8.19 7.76
CA PRO A 474 63.15 -9.46 7.06
C PRO A 474 63.14 -9.11 5.57
N LYS A 475 64.25 -9.43 4.89
CA LYS A 475 64.32 -9.36 3.42
C LYS A 475 63.05 -10.05 2.88
N SER A 476 62.26 -9.25 2.18
CA SER A 476 61.07 -9.66 1.41
C SER A 476 61.38 -10.82 0.48
#